data_AF-A0A1D2YUG5-F1
#
_entry.id   AF-A0A1D2YUG5-F1
#
_cell.length_a   1.000
_cell.length_b   1.000
_cell.length_c   1.000
_cell.angle_alpha   90.00
_cell.angle_beta   90.00
_cell.angle_gamma   90.00
#
_symmetry.space_group_name_H-M   'P 1'
#
loop_
_entity.id
_entity.type
_entity.pdbx_description
1 polymer ?
#
loop_
_entity_poly.entity_id
_entity_poly.type
_entity_poly.pdbx_seq_one_letter_code
_entity_poly.pdbx_strand_id
1 'polypeptide(L)' 'MEKELIDKIESLRGKMELEAVKLGINHPSVIEISQKIDKFHTKLVKLQMEKRYRQKENSSKIFEKLVNTFDIALL' A
#
# COMPACT_ATOMS: atom_id res chain seq x y z
N MET A 1 -0.99 10.14 3.39
CA MET A 1 -1.50 9.16 2.40
C MET A 1 -1.47 7.72 2.88
N GLU A 2 -0.32 7.08 3.12
CA GLU A 2 -0.31 5.67 3.59
C GLU A 2 -0.86 5.53 5.01
N LYS A 3 -0.44 6.41 5.93
CA LYS A 3 -0.98 6.45 7.30
C LYS A 3 -2.51 6.64 7.31
N GLU A 4 -3.03 7.57 6.50
CA GLU A 4 -4.47 7.82 6.38
C GLU A 4 -5.24 6.60 5.87
N LEU A 5 -4.66 5.81 4.96
CA LEU A 5 -5.27 4.56 4.49
C LEU A 5 -5.30 3.51 5.60
N ILE A 6 -4.22 3.39 6.38
CA ILE A 6 -4.15 2.47 7.53
C ILE A 6 -5.18 2.86 8.59
N ASP A 7 -5.22 4.14 8.98
CA ASP A 7 -6.18 4.65 9.97
C ASP A 7 -7.64 4.41 9.52
N LYS A 8 -7.91 4.54 8.21
CA LYS A 8 -9.23 4.27 7.64
C LYS A 8 -9.57 2.78 7.62
N ILE A 9 -8.60 1.91 7.36
CA ILE A 9 -8.77 0.45 7.44
C ILE A 9 -9.11 0.06 8.88
N GLU A 10 -8.34 0.52 9.87
CA GLU A 10 -8.57 0.20 11.29
C GLU A 10 -9.93 0.72 11.78
N SER A 11 -10.31 1.93 11.38
CA SER A 11 -11.63 2.48 11.71
C SER A 11 -12.78 1.63 11.13
N LEU A 12 -12.65 1.19 9.87
CA LEU A 12 -13.64 0.33 9.24
C LEU A 12 -13.67 -1.07 9.87
N ARG A 13 -12.51 -1.60 10.26
CA ARG A 13 -12.40 -2.88 10.95
C ARG A 13 -13.13 -2.85 12.29
N GLY A 14 -12.93 -1.80 13.10
CA GLY A 14 -13.67 -1.64 14.36
C GLY A 14 -15.19 -1.56 14.13
N LYS A 15 -15.64 -0.87 13.08
CA LYS A 15 -17.08 -0.85 12.71
C LYS A 15 -17.57 -2.24 12.28
N MET A 16 -16.79 -2.97 11.48
CA MET A 16 -17.12 -4.31 11.04
C MET A 16 -17.29 -5.27 12.22
N GLU A 17 -16.36 -5.23 13.17
CA GLU A 17 -16.40 -6.07 14.38
C GLU A 17 -17.63 -5.76 15.23
N LEU A 18 -17.96 -4.48 15.42
CA LEU A 18 -19.18 -4.07 16.14
C LEU A 18 -20.46 -4.53 15.42
N GLU A 19 -20.54 -4.38 14.10
CA GLU A 19 -21.69 -4.82 13.31
C GLU A 19 -21.81 -6.36 13.28
N ALA A 20 -20.68 -7.06 13.21
CA ALA A 20 -20.64 -8.53 13.23
C ALA A 20 -21.12 -9.10 14.56
N VAL A 21 -20.79 -8.44 15.68
CA VAL A 21 -21.31 -8.81 17.00
C VAL A 21 -22.83 -8.60 17.08
N LYS A 22 -23.36 -7.53 16.47
CA LYS A 22 -24.78 -7.20 16.53
C LYS A 22 -25.65 -8.02 15.57
N LEU A 23 -25.18 -8.23 14.34
CA LEU A 23 -25.98 -8.73 13.22
C LEU A 23 -25.50 -10.09 12.70
N GLY A 24 -24.32 -10.54 13.14
CA GLY A 24 -23.65 -11.74 12.64
C GLY A 24 -22.71 -11.46 11.47
N ILE A 25 -21.71 -12.33 11.31
CA ILE A 25 -20.63 -12.19 10.31
C ILE A 25 -21.12 -12.20 8.85
N ASN A 26 -22.25 -12.86 8.60
CA ASN A 26 -22.82 -13.01 7.25
C ASN A 26 -23.81 -11.90 6.90
N HIS A 27 -24.03 -10.93 7.79
CA HIS A 27 -24.96 -9.85 7.52
C HIS A 27 -24.46 -8.99 6.34
N PRO A 28 -25.33 -8.57 5.41
CA PRO A 28 -24.93 -7.78 4.24
C PRO A 28 -24.09 -6.55 4.60
N SER A 29 -24.43 -5.84 5.67
CA SER A 29 -23.65 -4.69 6.13
C SER A 29 -22.21 -5.03 6.55
N VAL A 30 -21.99 -6.19 7.17
CA VAL A 30 -20.65 -6.66 7.56
C VAL A 30 -19.86 -7.03 6.32
N ILE A 31 -20.49 -7.70 5.36
CA ILE A 31 -19.89 -8.05 4.06
C ILE A 31 -19.50 -6.77 3.30
N GLU A 32 -20.36 -5.76 3.26
CA GLU A 32 -20.06 -4.47 2.62
C GLU A 32 -18.87 -3.75 3.28
N ILE A 33 -18.79 -3.78 4.62
CA ILE A 33 -17.67 -3.18 5.33
C ILE A 33 -16.38 -3.95 5.01
N SER A 34 -16.42 -5.29 5.01
CA SER A 34 -15.30 -6.15 4.62
C SER A 34 -14.79 -5.85 3.20
N GLN A 35 -15.70 -5.71 2.24
CA GLN A 35 -15.34 -5.34 0.86
C GLN A 35 -14.74 -3.92 0.77
N LYS A 36 -15.18 -2.98 1.60
CA LYS A 36 -14.57 -1.65 1.66
C LYS A 36 -13.16 -1.71 2.24
N ILE A 37 -12.94 -2.50 3.29
CA ILE A 37 -11.62 -2.74 3.87
C ILE A 37 -10.67 -3.29 2.80
N ASP A 38 -11.10 -4.31 2.06
CA ASP A 38 -10.28 -4.93 1.01
C ASP A 38 -9.89 -3.95 -0.11
N LYS A 39 -10.82 -3.07 -0.51
CA LYS A 39 -10.53 -1.99 -1.49
C LYS A 39 -9.44 -1.04 -0.99
N PHE A 40 -9.49 -0.63 0.28
CA PHE A 40 -8.45 0.24 0.86
C PHE A 40 -7.12 -0.49 1.00
N HIS A 41 -7.15 -1.76 1.43
CA HIS A 41 -5.95 -2.59 1.55
C HIS A 41 -5.27 -2.78 0.18
N THR A 42 -6.03 -3.12 -0.86
CA THR A 42 -5.52 -3.23 -2.24
C THR A 42 -4.87 -1.93 -2.71
N LYS A 43 -5.48 -0.78 -2.41
CA LYS A 43 -4.90 0.54 -2.75
C LYS A 43 -3.58 0.78 -2.02
N LEU A 44 -3.50 0.42 -0.74
CA LEU A 44 -2.29 0.56 0.06
C LEU A 44 -1.15 -0.30 -0.51
N VAL A 45 -1.44 -1.56 -0.84
CA VAL A 45 -0.46 -2.48 -1.44
C VAL A 45 0.07 -1.94 -2.77
N LYS A 46 -0.81 -1.44 -3.65
CA LYS A 46 -0.39 -0.84 -4.93
C LYS A 46 0.56 0.34 -4.72
N LEU A 47 0.23 1.27 -3.82
CA LEU A 47 1.09 2.42 -3.52
C LEU A 47 2.47 1.99 -2.99
N GLN A 48 2.51 0.98 -2.12
CA GLN A 48 3.78 0.45 -1.59
C GLN A 48 4.60 -0.24 -2.67
N MET A 49 3.98 -1.02 -3.55
CA MET A 49 4.67 -1.66 -4.67
C MET A 49 5.25 -0.63 -5.63
N GLU A 50 4.47 0.37 -6.05
CA GLU A 50 4.97 1.44 -6.92
C GLU A 50 6.15 2.20 -6.31
N LYS A 51 6.12 2.49 -5.00
CA LYS A 51 7.24 3.11 -4.30
C LYS A 51 8.50 2.24 -4.39
N ARG A 52 8.37 0.93 -4.18
CA ARG A 52 9.50 -0.02 -4.30
C ARG A 52 10.03 -0.07 -5.73
N TYR A 53 9.15 -0.11 -6.74
CA TYR A 53 9.57 -0.06 -8.15
C TYR A 53 10.31 1.23 -8.49
N ARG A 54 9.79 2.40 -8.09
CA ARG A 54 10.46 3.70 -8.28
C ARG A 54 11.81 3.77 -7.59
N GLN A 55 11.94 3.22 -6.39
CA GLN A 55 13.23 3.16 -5.69
C GLN A 55 14.25 2.28 -6.43
N LYS A 56 13.82 1.11 -6.92
CA LYS A 56 14.68 0.22 -7.69
C LYS A 56 15.17 0.88 -8.98
N GLU A 57 14.27 1.53 -9.73
CA GLU A 57 14.62 2.24 -10.96
C GLU A 57 15.61 3.39 -10.69
N ASN A 58 15.39 4.17 -9.63
CA ASN A 58 16.32 5.24 -9.24
C ASN A 58 17.70 4.69 -8.86
N SER A 59 17.78 3.57 -8.14
CA SER A 59 19.06 2.95 -7.79
C SER A 59 19.83 2.46 -9.02
N SER A 60 19.14 1.88 -10.01
CA SER A 60 19.75 1.49 -11.28
C SER A 60 20.30 2.68 -12.05
N LYS A 61 19.54 3.77 -12.16
CA LYS A 61 20.01 5.01 -12.83
C LYS A 61 21.21 5.64 -12.13
N ILE A 62 21.25 5.62 -10.79
CA ILE A 62 22.38 6.12 -10.01
C ILE A 62 23.63 5.26 -10.27
N PHE A 63 23.48 3.93 -10.30
CA PHE A 63 24.57 3.02 -10.60
C PHE A 63 25.13 3.22 -12.02
N GLU A 64 24.26 3.29 -13.04
CA GLU A 64 24.68 3.57 -14.42
C GLU A 64 25.44 4.90 -14.53
N LYS A 65 24.93 5.95 -13.87
CA LYS A 65 25.61 7.25 -13.85
C LYS A 65 26.99 7.17 -13.19
N LEU A 66 27.10 6.46 -12.06
CA LEU A 66 28.35 6.26 -11.34
C LEU A 66 29.39 5.56 -12.22
N VAL A 67 29.03 4.42 -12.83
CA VAL A 67 29.89 3.67 -13.75
C VAL A 67 30.40 4.57 -14.87
N ASN A 68 29.49 5.28 -15.55
CA ASN A 68 29.87 6.19 -16.64
C ASN A 68 30.81 7.34 -16.17
N THR A 69 30.64 7.89 -14.97
CA THR A 69 31.57 8.89 -14.44
C THR A 69 32.95 8.33 -14.12
N PHE A 70 33.05 7.08 -13.65
CA PHE A 70 34.35 6.45 -13.41
C PHE A 70 35.08 6.17 -14.72
N ASP A 71 34.37 5.74 -15.76
CA ASP A 71 34.96 5.50 -17.09
C ASP A 71 35.51 6.78 -17.73
N ILE A 72 34.87 7.93 -17.49
CA ILE A 72 35.35 9.25 -17.95
C ILE A 72 36.58 9.71 -17.14
N ALA A 73 36.64 9.40 -15.85
CA ALA A 73 37.72 9.87 -14.96
C ALA A 73 39.04 9.08 -15.07
N LEU A 74 39.05 7.97 -15.82
CA LEU A 74 40.20 7.10 -16.06
C LEU A 74 40.87 7.32 -17.43
N LEU A 75 40.41 8.32 -18.19
CA LEU A 75 41.00 8.80 -19.47
C LEU A 75 41.71 10.13 -19.26
#